data_AF-A0A417R123-F1
#
_entry.id   AF-A0A417R123-F1
#
_cell.length_a   1.000
_cell.length_b   1.000
_cell.length_c   1.000
_cell.angle_alpha   90.00
_cell.angle_beta   90.00
_cell.angle_gamma   90.00
#
_symmetry.space_group_name_H-M   'P 1'
#
loop_
_entity.id
_entity.type
_entity.pdbx_description
1 polymer ?
#
loop_
_entity_poly.entity_id
_entity_poly.type
_entity_poly.pdbx_seq_one_letter_code
_entity_poly.pdbx_strand_id
1 'polypeptide(L)'
;MFGECHAHMLMDGVNYREAVARHGDAVCEEKVREFFEAYQRAGVSFIRDGGDNAGVSKRASEIAGEYGIDYRTPVFAVHKEGHYGRIVGRSFSNMKEFHQRVQEAAAEGADFIKIMTTGLLDFNNHGAVTGTPLDRDEVREMVHIAHEEGFAVMSHTNGIYGVQAAVEAGVDSLEHGNYMDEETISMLADSHTVWVPTLVTVRNLLGCGRYEDEVLLPIIRQAETMVRTAFRKKVKVALGSDAGAYCVPHGKGICQEYQSFQEILGDSDEVREWLENGEKIIRQKFRRS
;
A
#
# COMPACT_ATOMS: atom_id res chain seq x y z
N MET A 1 -17.58 2.62 -8.32
CA MET A 1 -16.12 2.66 -8.48
C MET A 1 -15.51 2.03 -7.24
N PHE A 2 -14.43 1.26 -7.39
CA PHE A 2 -13.69 0.74 -6.23
C PHE A 2 -13.01 1.86 -5.45
N GLY A 3 -12.83 1.64 -4.15
CA GLY A 3 -12.00 2.48 -3.31
C GLY A 3 -10.51 2.32 -3.63
N GLU A 4 -9.73 3.33 -3.27
CA GLU A 4 -8.28 3.33 -3.35
C GLU A 4 -7.69 2.75 -2.05
N CYS A 5 -7.36 1.46 -2.01
CA CYS A 5 -6.88 0.84 -0.76
C CYS A 5 -5.39 1.07 -0.48
N HIS A 6 -4.66 1.76 -1.36
CA HIS A 6 -3.28 2.19 -1.11
C HIS A 6 -2.94 3.40 -1.99
N ALA A 7 -2.76 4.57 -1.37
CA ALA A 7 -2.18 5.75 -2.02
C ALA A 7 -1.18 6.45 -1.09
N HIS A 8 -0.46 7.45 -1.61
CA HIS A 8 0.35 8.37 -0.81
C HIS A 8 0.08 9.81 -1.23
N MET A 9 -0.70 10.55 -0.44
CA MET A 9 -1.08 11.94 -0.74
C MET A 9 0.10 12.92 -0.72
N LEU A 10 1.24 12.53 -0.15
CA LEU A 10 2.51 13.26 -0.19
C LEU A 10 3.10 13.37 -1.61
N MET A 11 2.90 12.34 -2.43
CA MET A 11 3.53 12.21 -3.75
C MET A 11 2.56 12.61 -4.85
N ASP A 12 3.04 12.84 -6.08
CA ASP A 12 2.22 13.38 -7.17
C ASP A 12 2.19 12.53 -8.46
N GLY A 13 2.86 11.38 -8.45
CA GLY A 13 2.96 10.49 -9.59
C GLY A 13 3.96 10.93 -10.67
N VAL A 14 4.70 12.01 -10.46
CA VAL A 14 5.63 12.59 -11.45
C VAL A 14 7.06 12.62 -10.92
N ASN A 15 7.29 13.28 -9.79
CA ASN A 15 8.62 13.37 -9.19
C ASN A 15 8.51 13.47 -7.66
N TYR A 16 8.74 12.35 -6.99
CA TYR A 16 8.60 12.29 -5.53
C TYR A 16 9.48 13.30 -4.79
N ARG A 17 10.65 13.68 -5.32
CA ARG A 17 11.55 14.64 -4.64
C ARG A 17 10.95 16.04 -4.63
N GLU A 18 10.44 16.47 -5.78
CA GLU A 18 9.75 17.75 -5.90
C GLU A 18 8.44 17.74 -5.12
N ALA A 19 7.72 16.61 -5.14
CA ALA A 19 6.50 16.45 -4.36
C ALA A 19 6.78 16.62 -2.86
N VAL A 20 7.76 15.89 -2.30
CA VAL A 20 8.15 16.03 -0.90
C VAL A 20 8.63 17.44 -0.58
N ALA A 21 9.45 18.04 -1.45
CA ALA A 21 9.96 19.40 -1.23
C ALA A 21 8.84 20.45 -1.17
N ARG A 22 7.75 20.25 -1.91
CA ARG A 22 6.55 21.12 -1.88
C ARG A 22 5.91 21.23 -0.50
N HIS A 23 6.09 20.22 0.34
CA HIS A 23 5.53 20.17 1.70
C HIS A 23 6.57 20.48 2.78
N GLY A 24 7.75 21.01 2.42
CA GLY A 24 8.88 21.18 3.34
C GLY A 24 8.64 22.16 4.49
N ASP A 25 8.17 23.39 4.19
CA ASP A 25 7.94 24.41 5.22
C ASP A 25 6.54 24.28 5.86
N ALA A 26 5.56 23.88 5.05
CA ALA A 26 4.18 23.65 5.45
C ALA A 26 3.48 22.75 4.42
N VAL A 27 2.39 22.09 4.81
CA VAL A 27 1.57 21.31 3.88
C VAL A 27 0.99 22.22 2.79
N CYS A 28 1.34 21.96 1.52
CA CYS A 28 0.67 22.54 0.37
C CYS A 28 -0.74 21.94 0.21
N GLU A 29 -1.72 22.54 0.89
CA GLU A 29 -3.11 22.09 0.87
C GLU A 29 -3.75 22.15 -0.51
N GLU A 30 -3.41 23.16 -1.33
CA GLU A 30 -3.89 23.29 -2.72
C GLU A 30 -3.65 21.99 -3.50
N LYS A 31 -2.46 21.38 -3.34
CA LYS A 31 -2.12 20.14 -4.02
C LYS A 31 -2.95 18.96 -3.52
N VAL A 32 -3.18 18.87 -2.21
CA VAL A 32 -4.03 17.83 -1.60
C VAL A 32 -5.46 17.92 -2.13
N ARG A 33 -5.99 19.15 -2.25
CA ARG A 33 -7.31 19.43 -2.81
C ARG A 33 -7.41 19.00 -4.27
N GLU A 34 -6.41 19.31 -5.10
CA GLU A 34 -6.37 18.84 -6.49
C GLU A 34 -6.45 17.30 -6.60
N PHE A 35 -5.77 16.58 -5.69
CA PHE A 35 -5.82 15.12 -5.66
C PHE A 35 -7.22 14.62 -5.29
N PHE A 36 -7.88 15.21 -4.29
CA PHE A 36 -9.25 14.85 -3.95
C PHE A 36 -10.23 15.13 -5.09
N GLU A 37 -10.09 16.25 -5.80
CA GLU A 37 -10.90 16.50 -7.00
C GLU A 37 -10.66 15.46 -8.10
N ALA A 38 -9.42 14.98 -8.25
CA ALA A 38 -9.12 13.90 -9.19
C ALA A 38 -9.82 12.59 -8.81
N TYR A 39 -9.85 12.24 -7.52
CA TYR A 39 -10.61 11.09 -7.01
C TYR A 39 -12.12 11.27 -7.16
N GLN A 40 -12.67 12.45 -6.88
CA GLN A 40 -14.09 12.75 -7.11
C GLN A 40 -14.48 12.59 -8.58
N ARG A 41 -13.66 13.11 -9.51
CA ARG A 41 -13.90 12.94 -10.96
C ARG A 41 -13.86 11.47 -11.37
N ALA A 42 -13.05 10.65 -10.71
CA ALA A 42 -13.01 9.20 -10.91
C ALA A 42 -14.16 8.45 -10.22
N GLY A 43 -14.99 9.14 -9.42
CA GLY A 43 -16.09 8.53 -8.65
C GLY A 43 -15.63 7.71 -7.44
N VAL A 44 -14.41 7.94 -6.95
CA VAL A 44 -13.82 7.25 -5.80
C VAL A 44 -14.27 7.94 -4.51
N SER A 45 -14.83 7.17 -3.58
CA SER A 45 -15.35 7.66 -2.30
C SER A 45 -14.60 7.11 -1.08
N PHE A 46 -13.52 6.36 -1.28
CA PHE A 46 -12.69 5.81 -0.22
C PHE A 46 -11.23 5.81 -0.61
N ILE A 47 -10.39 6.23 0.32
CA ILE A 47 -8.95 6.26 0.16
C ILE A 47 -8.31 5.78 1.45
N ARG A 48 -7.41 4.81 1.34
CA ARG A 48 -6.53 4.36 2.41
C ARG A 48 -5.10 4.73 2.04
N ASP A 49 -4.60 5.73 2.74
CA ASP A 49 -3.29 6.33 2.52
C ASP A 49 -2.18 5.60 3.29
N GLY A 50 -0.96 5.58 2.77
CA GLY A 50 0.18 4.88 3.34
C GLY A 50 1.03 5.69 4.33
N GLY A 51 0.65 6.94 4.61
CA GLY A 51 1.33 7.84 5.54
C GLY A 51 2.46 8.66 4.89
N ASP A 52 2.88 9.69 5.64
CA ASP A 52 4.07 10.49 5.36
C ASP A 52 4.65 11.16 6.60
N ASN A 53 5.83 11.77 6.47
CA ASN A 53 6.50 12.48 7.56
C ASN A 53 6.46 14.02 7.43
N ALA A 54 5.68 14.56 6.48
CA ALA A 54 5.49 15.99 6.24
C ALA A 54 4.11 16.50 6.73
N GLY A 55 3.25 15.62 7.27
CA GLY A 55 1.93 15.95 7.79
C GLY A 55 0.84 16.03 6.73
N VAL A 56 1.11 15.58 5.49
CA VAL A 56 0.15 15.68 4.38
C VAL A 56 -1.04 14.77 4.61
N SER A 57 -0.80 13.53 5.03
CA SER A 57 -1.79 12.52 5.35
C SER A 57 -2.73 12.97 6.47
N LYS A 58 -2.17 13.60 7.51
CA LYS A 58 -2.97 14.20 8.58
C LYS A 58 -3.86 15.31 8.02
N ARG A 59 -3.29 16.25 7.26
CA ARG A 59 -4.08 17.35 6.68
C ARG A 59 -5.15 16.84 5.71
N ALA A 60 -4.83 15.82 4.93
CA ALA A 60 -5.76 15.15 4.02
C ALA A 60 -6.96 14.57 4.78
N SER A 61 -6.73 13.91 5.92
CA SER A 61 -7.80 13.37 6.77
C SER A 61 -8.78 14.46 7.28
N GLU A 62 -8.27 15.66 7.55
CA GLU A 62 -9.08 16.78 8.07
C GLU A 62 -10.02 17.37 7.01
N ILE A 63 -9.61 17.35 5.73
CA ILE A 63 -10.35 18.00 4.63
C ILE A 63 -11.05 17.02 3.69
N ALA A 64 -10.78 15.72 3.76
CA ALA A 64 -11.36 14.70 2.88
C ALA A 64 -12.90 14.69 2.88
N GLY A 65 -13.51 15.00 4.03
CA GLY A 65 -14.96 15.07 4.18
C GLY A 65 -15.63 16.12 3.28
N GLU A 66 -14.92 17.20 2.95
CA GLU A 66 -15.41 18.23 2.00
C GLU A 66 -15.64 17.65 0.60
N TYR A 67 -14.95 16.56 0.27
CA TYR A 67 -15.00 15.87 -1.01
C TYR A 67 -15.88 14.60 -0.98
N GLY A 68 -16.52 14.30 0.16
CA GLY A 68 -17.33 13.09 0.32
C GLY A 68 -16.51 11.80 0.30
N ILE A 69 -15.23 11.88 0.70
CA ILE A 69 -14.29 10.77 0.70
C ILE A 69 -14.10 10.24 2.13
N ASP A 70 -14.35 8.95 2.35
CA ASP A 70 -13.91 8.20 3.54
C ASP A 70 -12.39 7.99 3.42
N TYR A 71 -11.62 8.87 4.05
CA TYR A 71 -10.16 8.86 4.01
C TYR A 71 -9.60 8.29 5.31
N ARG A 72 -8.66 7.35 5.17
CA ARG A 72 -8.03 6.67 6.32
C ARG A 72 -6.54 6.66 6.18
N THR A 73 -5.83 6.84 7.28
CA THR A 73 -4.37 7.01 7.24
C THR A 73 -3.68 6.46 8.49
N PRO A 74 -2.43 5.97 8.39
CA PRO A 74 -1.60 5.71 9.56
C PRO A 74 -0.95 6.99 10.09
N VAL A 75 -1.23 8.14 9.47
CA VAL A 75 -0.51 9.42 9.59
C VAL A 75 0.92 9.32 9.06
N PHE A 76 1.70 8.37 9.55
CA PHE A 76 3.04 8.03 9.09
C PHE A 76 3.25 6.51 9.11
N ALA A 77 4.05 5.98 8.20
CA ALA A 77 4.55 4.61 8.30
C ALA A 77 5.62 4.49 9.39
N VAL A 78 5.88 3.27 9.85
CA VAL A 78 6.94 2.96 10.83
C VAL A 78 7.95 2.02 10.17
N HIS A 79 9.22 2.41 10.20
CA HIS A 79 10.30 1.65 9.57
C HIS A 79 11.50 1.45 10.49
N LYS A 80 12.21 0.34 10.33
CA LYS A 80 13.44 0.10 11.09
C LYS A 80 14.57 1.00 10.57
N GLU A 81 15.43 1.47 11.46
CA GLU A 81 16.67 2.14 11.05
C GLU A 81 17.51 1.26 10.11
N GLY A 82 18.13 1.87 9.10
CA GLY A 82 18.86 1.16 8.06
C GLY A 82 17.98 0.46 7.01
N HIS A 83 16.65 0.49 7.14
CA HIS A 83 15.71 -0.12 6.21
C HIS A 83 14.91 0.93 5.43
N TYR A 84 14.23 0.48 4.37
CA TYR A 84 13.36 1.32 3.54
C TYR A 84 12.17 1.88 4.35
N GLY A 85 11.76 3.12 4.04
CA GLY A 85 10.58 3.74 4.65
C GLY A 85 10.73 5.23 5.03
N ARG A 86 11.94 5.78 5.00
CA ARG A 86 12.23 7.16 5.46
C ARG A 86 11.36 8.26 4.85
N ILE A 87 10.94 8.10 3.60
CA ILE A 87 10.12 9.12 2.91
C ILE A 87 8.69 9.17 3.48
N VAL A 88 8.15 8.00 3.82
CA VAL A 88 6.74 7.83 4.17
C VAL A 88 6.50 7.69 5.67
N GLY A 89 7.57 7.71 6.48
CA GLY A 89 7.47 7.27 7.86
C GLY A 89 8.56 7.72 8.81
N ARG A 90 8.40 7.31 10.07
CA ARG A 90 9.32 7.54 11.18
C ARG A 90 10.08 6.27 11.53
N SER A 91 11.33 6.44 11.96
CA SER A 91 12.19 5.31 12.28
C SER A 91 11.98 4.77 13.70
N PHE A 92 12.40 3.53 13.91
CA PHE A 92 12.66 2.95 15.23
C PHE A 92 13.95 2.14 15.21
N SER A 93 14.65 2.11 16.34
CA SER A 93 15.88 1.33 16.57
C SER A 93 15.63 0.02 17.34
N ASN A 94 14.56 -0.04 18.14
CA ASN A 94 14.19 -1.19 18.98
C ASN A 94 12.67 -1.23 19.26
N MET A 95 12.17 -2.34 19.81
CA MET A 95 10.72 -2.55 20.01
C MET A 95 10.06 -1.57 20.99
N LYS A 96 10.81 -1.06 21.98
CA LYS A 96 10.28 0.00 22.87
C LYS A 96 10.02 1.28 22.08
N GLU A 97 10.94 1.63 21.19
CA GLU A 97 10.77 2.78 20.30
C GLU A 97 9.67 2.53 19.26
N PHE A 98 9.53 1.31 18.74
CA PHE A 98 8.40 0.93 17.87
C PHE A 98 7.07 1.16 18.58
N HIS A 99 6.92 0.70 19.84
CA HIS A 99 5.72 0.95 20.63
C HIS A 99 5.46 2.45 20.83
N GLN A 100 6.49 3.24 21.09
CA GLN A 100 6.36 4.70 21.16
C GLN A 100 5.85 5.30 19.83
N ARG A 101 6.32 4.81 18.67
CA ARG A 101 5.80 5.24 17.36
C ARG A 101 4.32 4.89 17.19
N VAL A 102 3.88 3.72 17.67
CA VAL A 102 2.45 3.34 17.67
C VAL A 102 1.63 4.31 18.52
N GLN A 103 2.10 4.65 19.72
CA GLN A 103 1.43 5.61 20.60
C GLN A 103 1.40 7.04 20.02
N GLU A 104 2.46 7.46 19.34
CA GLU A 104 2.50 8.73 18.62
C GLU A 104 1.48 8.76 17.48
N ALA A 105 1.40 7.69 16.67
CA ALA A 105 0.42 7.58 15.60
C ALA A 105 -1.02 7.65 16.15
N ALA A 106 -1.29 6.94 17.26
CA ALA A 106 -2.55 7.00 17.97
C ALA A 106 -2.92 8.42 18.42
N ALA A 107 -1.96 9.12 19.03
CA ALA A 107 -2.13 10.50 19.49
C ALA A 107 -2.35 11.50 18.33
N GLU A 108 -1.75 11.22 17.17
CA GLU A 108 -1.92 12.02 15.96
C GLU A 108 -3.20 11.71 15.17
N GLY A 109 -3.94 10.66 15.58
CA GLY A 109 -5.24 10.32 15.03
C GLY A 109 -5.21 9.27 13.93
N ALA A 110 -4.18 8.42 13.89
CA ALA A 110 -4.10 7.30 12.95
C ALA A 110 -5.30 6.35 13.06
N ASP A 111 -5.73 5.80 11.93
CA ASP A 111 -6.76 4.77 11.84
C ASP A 111 -6.19 3.35 11.95
N PHE A 112 -4.90 3.19 11.67
CA PHE A 112 -4.17 1.93 11.63
C PHE A 112 -2.66 2.18 11.69
N ILE A 113 -1.85 1.13 11.78
CA ILE A 113 -0.39 1.23 11.72
C ILE A 113 0.11 0.67 10.38
N LYS A 114 0.99 1.41 9.69
CA LYS A 114 1.71 0.91 8.51
C LYS A 114 3.15 0.56 8.90
N ILE A 115 3.56 -0.66 8.58
CA ILE A 115 4.93 -1.14 8.83
C ILE A 115 5.67 -1.43 7.50
N MET A 116 6.97 -1.22 7.52
CA MET A 116 7.87 -1.52 6.40
C MET A 116 8.68 -2.77 6.72
N THR A 117 8.35 -3.91 6.11
CA THR A 117 9.01 -5.19 6.42
C THR A 117 10.05 -5.60 5.38
N THR A 118 10.03 -5.00 4.20
CA THR A 118 10.99 -5.24 3.12
C THR A 118 11.35 -3.96 2.37
N GLY A 119 12.32 -4.01 1.47
CA GLY A 119 12.60 -2.91 0.54
C GLY A 119 11.65 -2.83 -0.66
N LEU A 120 12.00 -1.94 -1.58
CA LEU A 120 11.37 -1.73 -2.90
C LEU A 120 11.98 -2.63 -3.97
N LEU A 121 11.33 -2.69 -5.14
CA LEU A 121 11.94 -3.22 -6.35
C LEU A 121 12.95 -2.22 -6.93
N ASP A 122 14.16 -2.70 -7.21
CA ASP A 122 15.17 -1.96 -7.95
C ASP A 122 15.21 -2.40 -9.41
N PHE A 123 14.52 -1.67 -10.28
CA PHE A 123 14.49 -1.96 -11.71
C PHE A 123 15.84 -1.78 -12.40
N ASN A 124 16.79 -1.02 -11.84
CA ASN A 124 18.15 -0.96 -12.38
C ASN A 124 18.96 -2.24 -12.07
N ASN A 125 18.48 -3.02 -11.10
CA ASN A 125 19.02 -4.32 -10.73
C ASN A 125 18.01 -5.44 -11.01
N HIS A 126 17.42 -5.43 -12.22
CA HIS A 126 16.52 -6.48 -12.71
C HIS A 126 15.29 -6.72 -11.81
N GLY A 127 14.83 -5.69 -11.09
CA GLY A 127 13.69 -5.76 -10.19
C GLY A 127 13.99 -6.36 -8.81
N ALA A 128 15.26 -6.61 -8.47
CA ALA A 128 15.63 -7.19 -7.18
C ALA A 128 15.01 -6.40 -6.00
N VAL A 129 14.54 -7.11 -4.98
CA VAL A 129 14.08 -6.48 -3.73
C VAL A 129 15.29 -5.89 -3.01
N THR A 130 15.23 -4.62 -2.68
CA THR A 130 16.31 -3.89 -2.02
C THR A 130 16.39 -4.23 -0.52
N GLY A 131 17.59 -4.14 0.03
CA GLY A 131 17.84 -4.38 1.46
C GLY A 131 17.58 -5.83 1.89
N THR A 132 17.58 -6.03 3.20
CA THR A 132 17.26 -7.31 3.84
C THR A 132 15.85 -7.22 4.43
N PRO A 133 14.99 -8.24 4.27
CA PRO A 133 13.71 -8.27 4.98
C PRO A 133 13.92 -8.30 6.49
N LEU A 134 12.97 -7.76 7.25
CA LEU A 134 12.99 -7.86 8.71
C LEU A 134 12.87 -9.31 9.16
N ASP A 135 13.41 -9.60 10.34
CA ASP A 135 13.31 -10.93 10.92
C ASP A 135 11.86 -11.27 11.27
N ARG A 136 11.48 -12.54 11.11
CA ARG A 136 10.12 -13.02 11.35
C ARG A 136 9.64 -12.76 12.78
N ASP A 137 10.49 -12.93 13.79
CA ASP A 137 10.12 -12.70 15.18
C ASP A 137 9.93 -11.21 15.46
N GLU A 138 10.71 -10.35 14.79
CA GLU A 138 10.55 -8.91 14.85
C GLU A 138 9.24 -8.45 14.22
N VAL A 139 8.89 -8.96 13.04
CA VAL A 139 7.59 -8.64 12.39
C VAL A 139 6.43 -9.11 13.26
N ARG A 140 6.52 -10.29 13.89
CA ARG A 140 5.49 -10.79 14.81
C ARG A 140 5.30 -9.86 16.01
N GLU A 141 6.40 -9.39 16.61
CA GLU A 141 6.33 -8.49 17.75
C GLU A 141 5.75 -7.12 17.36
N MET A 142 6.13 -6.59 16.19
CA MET A 142 5.56 -5.34 15.67
C MET A 142 4.03 -5.44 15.49
N VAL A 143 3.55 -6.56 14.92
CA VAL A 143 2.11 -6.78 14.74
C VAL A 143 1.41 -6.97 16.09
N HIS A 144 2.00 -7.74 17.00
CA HIS A 144 1.46 -7.94 18.35
C HIS A 144 1.27 -6.61 19.08
N ILE A 145 2.31 -5.75 19.12
CA ILE A 145 2.23 -4.43 19.77
C ILE A 145 1.12 -3.57 19.16
N ALA A 146 1.01 -3.51 17.83
CA ALA A 146 -0.02 -2.71 17.17
C ALA A 146 -1.44 -3.25 17.46
N HIS A 147 -1.62 -4.57 17.48
CA HIS A 147 -2.90 -5.22 17.79
C HIS A 147 -3.32 -5.01 19.26
N GLU A 148 -2.39 -5.08 20.22
CA GLU A 148 -2.66 -4.79 21.64
C GLU A 148 -3.08 -3.33 21.86
N GLU A 149 -2.56 -2.40 21.07
CA GLU A 149 -2.98 -1.00 21.05
C GLU A 149 -4.27 -0.76 20.23
N GLY A 150 -4.88 -1.84 19.69
CA GLY A 150 -6.18 -1.80 19.03
C GLY A 150 -6.16 -1.37 17.56
N PHE A 151 -4.99 -1.40 16.91
CA PHE A 151 -4.83 -1.01 15.50
C PHE A 151 -4.78 -2.21 14.56
N ALA A 152 -5.39 -2.08 13.38
CA ALA A 152 -5.07 -2.96 12.26
C ALA A 152 -3.66 -2.64 11.71
N VAL A 153 -3.03 -3.63 11.06
CA VAL A 153 -1.69 -3.48 10.47
C VAL A 153 -1.70 -3.60 8.95
N MET A 154 -1.17 -2.56 8.30
CA MET A 154 -0.85 -2.50 6.88
C MET A 154 0.66 -2.80 6.71
N SER A 155 1.08 -3.69 5.81
CA SER A 155 2.49 -4.10 5.65
C SER A 155 3.02 -3.97 4.22
N HIS A 156 3.99 -3.08 4.01
CA HIS A 156 4.78 -3.04 2.77
C HIS A 156 5.68 -4.27 2.69
N THR A 157 5.42 -5.17 1.74
CA THR A 157 6.10 -6.47 1.72
C THR A 157 6.29 -7.03 0.33
N ASN A 158 7.49 -7.49 0.03
CA ASN A 158 7.86 -8.17 -1.21
C ASN A 158 8.71 -9.41 -0.93
N GLY A 159 8.74 -10.34 -1.87
CA GLY A 159 9.50 -11.58 -1.80
C GLY A 159 8.87 -12.64 -0.89
N ILE A 160 9.14 -13.90 -1.22
CA ILE A 160 8.60 -15.09 -0.53
C ILE A 160 8.77 -14.97 1.00
N TYR A 161 10.01 -14.82 1.49
CA TYR A 161 10.28 -14.78 2.93
C TYR A 161 9.51 -13.65 3.64
N GLY A 162 9.55 -12.43 3.08
CA GLY A 162 8.90 -11.27 3.69
C GLY A 162 7.39 -11.45 3.79
N VAL A 163 6.77 -11.93 2.70
CA VAL A 163 5.32 -12.18 2.65
C VAL A 163 4.92 -13.26 3.65
N GLN A 164 5.65 -14.38 3.68
CA GLN A 164 5.39 -15.45 4.65
C GLN A 164 5.51 -14.95 6.10
N ALA A 165 6.54 -14.14 6.41
CA ALA A 165 6.72 -13.55 7.72
C ALA A 165 5.58 -12.61 8.12
N ALA A 166 5.14 -11.73 7.21
CA ALA A 166 4.03 -10.83 7.46
C ALA A 166 2.69 -11.58 7.65
N VAL A 167 2.41 -12.58 6.81
CA VAL A 167 1.19 -13.39 6.90
C VAL A 167 1.14 -14.19 8.21
N GLU A 168 2.25 -14.81 8.60
CA GLU A 168 2.34 -15.54 9.88
C GLU A 168 2.26 -14.62 11.10
N ALA A 169 2.79 -13.40 11.01
CA ALA A 169 2.63 -12.39 12.04
C ALA A 169 1.17 -11.92 12.18
N GLY A 170 0.34 -12.14 11.16
CA GLY A 170 -1.08 -11.82 11.18
C GLY A 170 -1.42 -10.40 10.76
N VAL A 171 -0.62 -9.78 9.87
CA VAL A 171 -0.95 -8.46 9.32
C VAL A 171 -2.37 -8.44 8.72
N ASP A 172 -3.06 -7.31 8.81
CA ASP A 172 -4.44 -7.20 8.34
C ASP A 172 -4.53 -6.97 6.85
N SER A 173 -3.54 -6.27 6.28
CA SER A 173 -3.34 -6.19 4.85
C SER A 173 -1.86 -6.23 4.48
N LEU A 174 -1.61 -6.73 3.28
CA LEU A 174 -0.30 -6.86 2.69
C LEU A 174 -0.27 -6.14 1.35
N GLU A 175 0.68 -5.23 1.18
CA GLU A 175 0.79 -4.39 0.00
C GLU A 175 1.91 -4.89 -0.91
N HIS A 176 1.68 -4.78 -2.22
CA HIS A 176 2.54 -5.25 -3.29
C HIS A 176 2.60 -6.78 -3.38
N GLY A 177 3.41 -7.44 -2.55
CA GLY A 177 3.63 -8.89 -2.62
C GLY A 177 4.32 -9.33 -3.92
N ASN A 178 5.23 -8.52 -4.47
CA ASN A 178 5.99 -8.93 -5.66
C ASN A 178 6.84 -10.17 -5.35
N TYR A 179 7.06 -11.03 -6.33
CA TYR A 179 7.87 -12.26 -6.21
C TYR A 179 7.35 -13.30 -5.20
N MET A 180 6.03 -13.38 -5.00
CA MET A 180 5.43 -14.54 -4.33
C MET A 180 5.51 -15.80 -5.20
N ASP A 181 5.42 -16.95 -4.53
CA ASP A 181 5.18 -18.26 -5.13
C ASP A 181 3.79 -18.80 -4.75
N GLU A 182 3.43 -19.96 -5.30
CA GLU A 182 2.11 -20.56 -5.07
C GLU A 182 1.87 -20.98 -3.62
N GLU A 183 2.92 -21.40 -2.90
CA GLU A 183 2.84 -21.74 -1.47
C GLU A 183 2.47 -20.50 -0.66
N THR A 184 3.12 -19.37 -0.93
CA THR A 184 2.84 -18.09 -0.28
C THR A 184 1.43 -17.59 -0.58
N ILE A 185 0.93 -17.75 -1.81
CA ILE A 185 -0.47 -17.45 -2.15
C ILE A 185 -1.43 -18.38 -1.38
N SER A 186 -1.06 -19.63 -1.15
CA SER A 186 -1.87 -20.56 -0.35
C SER A 186 -1.93 -20.13 1.11
N MET A 187 -0.82 -19.67 1.69
CA MET A 187 -0.81 -19.06 3.03
C MET A 187 -1.73 -17.84 3.12
N LEU A 188 -1.71 -16.97 2.10
CA LEU A 188 -2.64 -15.83 2.04
C LEU A 188 -4.12 -16.29 2.01
N ALA A 189 -4.43 -17.35 1.27
CA ALA A 189 -5.78 -17.90 1.18
C ALA A 189 -6.29 -18.39 2.54
N ASP A 190 -5.42 -19.04 3.31
CA ASP A 190 -5.73 -19.59 4.64
C ASP A 190 -5.73 -18.51 5.75
N SER A 191 -5.12 -17.35 5.50
CA SER A 191 -5.01 -16.24 6.46
C SER A 191 -6.22 -15.29 6.43
N HIS A 192 -6.31 -14.38 7.42
CA HIS A 192 -7.25 -13.25 7.40
C HIS A 192 -6.74 -12.01 6.66
N THR A 193 -5.52 -12.06 6.14
CA THR A 193 -4.84 -10.94 5.47
C THR A 193 -5.54 -10.59 4.15
N VAL A 194 -5.75 -9.30 3.89
CA VAL A 194 -6.17 -8.83 2.56
C VAL A 194 -4.93 -8.44 1.74
N TRP A 195 -4.76 -9.04 0.56
CA TRP A 195 -3.67 -8.68 -0.34
C TRP A 195 -4.08 -7.52 -1.26
N VAL A 196 -3.23 -6.49 -1.35
CA VAL A 196 -3.39 -5.31 -2.20
C VAL A 196 -2.21 -5.23 -3.17
N PRO A 197 -2.34 -5.73 -4.43
CA PRO A 197 -1.17 -5.99 -5.27
C PRO A 197 -0.51 -4.76 -5.90
N THR A 198 -1.23 -3.65 -6.11
CA THR A 198 -0.69 -2.41 -6.70
C THR A 198 -0.01 -2.63 -8.06
N LEU A 199 -0.61 -3.45 -8.93
CA LEU A 199 -0.02 -3.90 -10.21
C LEU A 199 0.44 -2.74 -11.09
N VAL A 200 -0.27 -1.62 -11.06
CA VAL A 200 0.04 -0.43 -11.88
C VAL A 200 1.37 0.23 -11.56
N THR A 201 1.94 0.00 -10.36
CA THR A 201 3.29 0.47 -10.02
C THR A 201 4.37 -0.05 -10.95
N VAL A 202 4.16 -1.23 -11.53
CA VAL A 202 5.06 -1.83 -12.52
C VAL A 202 4.47 -1.71 -13.93
N ARG A 203 3.17 -1.97 -14.11
CA ARG A 203 2.54 -1.93 -15.45
C ARG A 203 2.64 -0.55 -16.10
N ASN A 204 2.45 0.53 -15.34
CA ASN A 204 2.50 1.89 -15.90
C ASN A 204 3.92 2.34 -16.26
N LEU A 205 4.95 1.59 -15.90
CA LEU A 205 6.34 1.87 -16.31
C LEU A 205 6.62 1.41 -17.74
N LEU A 206 5.80 0.53 -18.33
CA LEU A 206 5.98 0.11 -19.72
C LEU A 206 5.91 1.31 -20.66
N GLY A 207 6.92 1.45 -21.52
CA GLY A 207 7.02 2.56 -22.48
C GLY A 207 7.23 3.94 -21.84
N CYS A 208 7.50 4.04 -20.53
CA CYS A 208 7.78 5.33 -19.88
C CYS A 208 9.14 5.94 -20.28
N GLY A 209 10.03 5.14 -20.88
CA GLY A 209 11.36 5.54 -21.32
C GLY A 209 12.41 5.63 -20.21
N ARG A 210 12.06 5.35 -18.95
CA ARG A 210 12.99 5.35 -17.81
C ARG A 210 13.63 3.98 -17.54
N TYR A 211 12.92 2.91 -17.85
CA TYR A 211 13.36 1.52 -17.65
C TYR A 211 13.09 0.72 -18.93
N GLU A 212 13.92 -0.28 -19.18
CA GLU A 212 13.74 -1.18 -20.32
C GLU A 212 12.53 -2.08 -20.11
N ASP A 213 11.63 -2.16 -21.09
CA ASP A 213 10.44 -3.02 -21.02
C ASP A 213 10.80 -4.49 -20.81
N GLU A 214 11.98 -4.93 -21.29
CA GLU A 214 12.51 -6.29 -21.10
C GLU A 214 12.73 -6.63 -19.62
N VAL A 215 13.03 -5.65 -18.77
CA VAL A 215 13.14 -5.83 -17.32
C VAL A 215 11.76 -5.89 -16.65
N LEU A 216 10.81 -5.10 -17.15
CA LEU A 216 9.47 -4.96 -16.55
C LEU A 216 8.56 -6.14 -16.89
N LEU A 217 8.59 -6.63 -18.13
CA LEU A 217 7.68 -7.66 -18.64
C LEU A 217 7.71 -8.98 -17.83
N PRO A 218 8.87 -9.53 -17.41
CA PRO A 218 8.90 -10.71 -16.55
C PRO A 218 8.22 -10.49 -15.19
N ILE A 219 8.43 -9.32 -14.57
CA ILE A 219 7.84 -8.95 -13.28
C ILE A 219 6.32 -8.88 -13.41
N ILE A 220 5.83 -8.22 -14.48
CA ILE A 220 4.40 -8.12 -14.79
C ILE A 220 3.82 -9.53 -14.96
N ARG A 221 4.40 -10.37 -15.83
CA ARG A 221 3.89 -11.74 -16.07
C ARG A 221 3.81 -12.58 -14.80
N GLN A 222 4.80 -12.45 -13.91
CA GLN A 222 4.77 -13.13 -12.62
C GLN A 222 3.63 -12.62 -11.74
N ALA A 223 3.47 -11.31 -11.60
CA ALA A 223 2.38 -10.71 -10.84
C ALA A 223 1.01 -11.15 -11.38
N GLU A 224 0.82 -11.18 -12.70
CA GLU A 224 -0.43 -11.65 -13.29
C GLU A 224 -0.69 -13.16 -13.03
N THR A 225 0.36 -13.97 -12.97
CA THR A 225 0.25 -15.40 -12.60
C THR A 225 -0.20 -15.55 -11.15
N MET A 226 0.32 -14.70 -10.26
CA MET A 226 -0.07 -14.68 -8.84
C MET A 226 -1.51 -14.21 -8.67
N VAL A 227 -1.96 -13.18 -9.41
CA VAL A 227 -3.36 -12.74 -9.39
C VAL A 227 -4.32 -13.85 -9.84
N ARG A 228 -4.01 -14.57 -10.93
CA ARG A 228 -4.80 -15.72 -11.38
C ARG A 228 -4.85 -16.84 -10.33
N THR A 229 -3.75 -17.05 -9.62
CA THR A 229 -3.67 -18.08 -8.57
C THR A 229 -4.43 -17.65 -7.32
N ALA A 230 -4.34 -16.38 -6.92
CA ALA A 230 -5.08 -15.81 -5.81
C ALA A 230 -6.59 -15.87 -6.04
N PHE A 231 -7.06 -15.56 -7.26
CA PHE A 231 -8.46 -15.68 -7.64
C PHE A 231 -8.95 -17.14 -7.52
N ARG A 232 -8.22 -18.10 -8.11
CA ARG A 232 -8.55 -19.53 -8.03
C ARG A 232 -8.58 -20.06 -6.59
N LYS A 233 -7.67 -19.59 -5.74
CA LYS A 233 -7.58 -19.98 -4.32
C LYS A 233 -8.47 -19.14 -3.40
N LYS A 234 -9.24 -18.19 -3.93
CA LYS A 234 -10.15 -17.32 -3.17
C LYS A 234 -9.44 -16.51 -2.07
N VAL A 235 -8.21 -16.08 -2.33
CA VAL A 235 -7.48 -15.13 -1.48
C VAL A 235 -8.30 -13.86 -1.32
N LYS A 236 -8.29 -13.22 -0.16
CA LYS A 236 -8.94 -11.92 0.04
C LYS A 236 -8.11 -10.86 -0.68
N VAL A 237 -8.64 -10.21 -1.71
CA VAL A 237 -7.92 -9.22 -2.51
C VAL A 237 -8.74 -7.94 -2.63
N ALA A 238 -8.08 -6.79 -2.48
CA ALA A 238 -8.66 -5.48 -2.72
C ALA A 238 -7.78 -4.68 -3.69
N LEU A 239 -8.39 -3.70 -4.36
CA LEU A 239 -7.66 -2.83 -5.28
C LEU A 239 -7.02 -1.66 -4.53
N GLY A 240 -5.76 -1.42 -4.83
CA GLY A 240 -5.03 -0.21 -4.46
C GLY A 240 -3.98 0.04 -5.52
N SER A 241 -3.70 1.30 -5.84
CA SER A 241 -2.85 1.64 -6.98
C SER A 241 -1.44 2.09 -6.59
N ASP A 242 -1.23 2.44 -5.33
CA ASP A 242 -0.06 3.18 -4.84
C ASP A 242 0.04 4.56 -5.50
N ALA A 243 -1.11 5.21 -5.72
CA ALA A 243 -1.18 6.53 -6.34
C ALA A 243 -0.28 7.54 -5.64
N GLY A 244 0.48 8.28 -6.44
CA GLY A 244 1.61 9.09 -5.97
C GLY A 244 2.96 8.49 -6.41
N ALA A 245 3.06 7.16 -6.56
CA ALA A 245 4.21 6.51 -7.18
C ALA A 245 4.40 6.95 -8.63
N TYR A 246 5.65 6.94 -9.12
CA TYR A 246 5.97 7.41 -10.47
C TYR A 246 5.10 6.72 -11.54
N CYS A 247 4.50 7.49 -12.45
CA CYS A 247 3.54 7.05 -13.46
C CYS A 247 2.19 6.53 -12.90
N VAL A 248 1.89 6.74 -11.62
CA VAL A 248 0.60 6.40 -10.99
C VAL A 248 -0.09 7.68 -10.48
N PRO A 249 -0.90 8.35 -11.32
CA PRO A 249 -1.60 9.57 -10.96
C PRO A 249 -2.80 9.31 -10.01
N HIS A 250 -3.05 10.24 -9.09
CA HIS A 250 -4.26 10.22 -8.25
C HIS A 250 -5.55 10.21 -9.09
N GLY A 251 -6.56 9.47 -8.62
CA GLY A 251 -7.83 9.23 -9.33
C GLY A 251 -7.72 8.25 -10.49
N LYS A 252 -6.77 8.43 -11.42
CA LYS A 252 -6.61 7.55 -12.59
C LYS A 252 -5.90 6.23 -12.28
N GLY A 253 -4.99 6.18 -11.31
CA GLY A 253 -4.25 4.98 -10.91
C GLY A 253 -5.18 3.81 -10.54
N ILE A 254 -6.19 4.06 -9.70
CA ILE A 254 -7.15 3.02 -9.29
C ILE A 254 -8.02 2.51 -10.46
N CYS A 255 -8.33 3.37 -11.44
CA CYS A 255 -8.98 2.92 -12.68
C CYS A 255 -8.09 1.97 -13.48
N GLN A 256 -6.80 2.29 -13.58
CA GLN A 256 -5.82 1.44 -14.26
C GLN A 256 -5.58 0.12 -13.52
N GLU A 257 -5.63 0.14 -12.19
CA GLU A 257 -5.52 -1.07 -11.38
C GLU A 257 -6.71 -2.00 -11.65
N TYR A 258 -7.94 -1.47 -11.61
CA TYR A 258 -9.12 -2.27 -11.95
C TYR A 258 -9.07 -2.81 -13.38
N GLN A 259 -8.67 -1.98 -14.35
CA GLN A 259 -8.49 -2.42 -15.73
C GLN A 259 -7.45 -3.56 -15.84
N SER A 260 -6.36 -3.49 -15.07
CA SER A 260 -5.35 -4.55 -15.05
C SER A 260 -5.94 -5.88 -14.58
N PHE A 261 -6.80 -5.86 -13.56
CA PHE A 261 -7.52 -7.08 -13.13
C PHE A 261 -8.48 -7.61 -14.20
N GLN A 262 -9.20 -6.73 -14.90
CA GLN A 262 -10.08 -7.12 -16.00
C GLN A 262 -9.30 -7.75 -17.16
N GLU A 263 -8.12 -7.22 -17.50
CA GLU A 263 -7.24 -7.79 -18.53
C GLU A 263 -6.69 -9.17 -18.12
N ILE A 264 -6.44 -9.38 -16.82
CA ILE A 264 -5.85 -10.62 -16.29
C ILE A 264 -6.89 -11.75 -16.15
N LEU A 265 -8.05 -11.42 -15.60
CA LEU A 265 -9.09 -12.38 -15.17
C LEU A 265 -10.35 -12.36 -16.04
N GLY A 266 -10.51 -11.35 -16.88
CA GLY A 266 -11.76 -11.04 -17.58
C GLY A 266 -12.65 -10.08 -16.78
N ASP A 267 -13.61 -9.45 -17.47
CA ASP A 267 -14.64 -8.62 -16.87
C ASP A 267 -15.87 -9.47 -16.55
N SER A 268 -16.02 -9.89 -15.29
CA SER A 268 -17.16 -10.70 -14.84
C SER A 268 -17.65 -10.24 -13.46
N ASP A 269 -18.92 -10.53 -13.16
CA ASP A 269 -19.52 -10.23 -11.86
C ASP A 269 -18.80 -10.98 -10.72
N GLU A 270 -18.28 -12.19 -10.98
CA GLU A 270 -17.52 -12.96 -9.99
C GLU A 270 -16.20 -12.25 -9.61
N VAL A 271 -15.47 -11.72 -10.60
CA VAL A 271 -14.25 -10.93 -10.34
C VAL A 271 -14.58 -9.65 -9.59
N ARG A 272 -15.68 -8.97 -9.97
CA ARG A 272 -16.13 -7.76 -9.28
C ARG A 272 -16.50 -8.04 -7.82
N GLU A 273 -17.34 -9.03 -7.57
CA GLU A 273 -17.77 -9.40 -6.22
C GLU A 273 -16.58 -9.84 -5.34
N TRP A 274 -15.62 -10.57 -5.92
CA TRP A 274 -14.39 -10.95 -5.22
C TRP A 274 -13.60 -9.73 -4.71
N LEU A 275 -13.41 -8.72 -5.57
CA LEU A 275 -12.72 -7.48 -5.21
C LEU A 275 -13.52 -6.62 -4.22
N GLU A 276 -14.85 -6.54 -4.40
CA GLU A 276 -15.75 -5.79 -3.50
C GLU A 276 -15.72 -6.37 -2.08
N ASN A 277 -15.66 -7.71 -1.97
CA ASN A 277 -15.53 -8.39 -0.69
C ASN A 277 -14.21 -8.06 0.01
N GLY A 278 -13.08 -8.01 -0.71
CA GLY A 278 -11.80 -7.61 -0.13
C GLY A 278 -11.80 -6.16 0.34
N GLU A 279 -12.32 -5.23 -0.48
CA GLU A 279 -12.46 -3.81 -0.10
C GLU A 279 -13.34 -3.66 1.14
N LYS A 280 -14.46 -4.40 1.23
CA LYS A 280 -15.35 -4.40 2.40
C LYS A 280 -14.62 -4.80 3.67
N ILE A 281 -13.75 -5.81 3.62
CA ILE A 281 -12.93 -6.22 4.77
C ILE A 281 -11.98 -5.09 5.18
N ILE A 282 -11.31 -4.44 4.22
CA ILE A 282 -10.43 -3.29 4.51
C ILE A 282 -11.22 -2.18 5.20
N ARG A 283 -12.38 -1.80 4.66
CA ARG A 283 -13.24 -0.76 5.25
C ARG A 283 -13.75 -1.11 6.65
N GLN A 284 -13.87 -2.39 6.99
CA GLN A 284 -14.29 -2.81 8.33
C GLN A 284 -13.15 -2.82 9.33
N LYS A 285 -11.96 -3.28 8.92
CA LYS A 285 -10.80 -3.47 9.80
C LYS A 285 -10.01 -2.19 10.05
N PHE A 286 -9.73 -1.42 9.00
CA PHE A 286 -8.82 -0.28 9.05
C PHE A 286 -9.54 0.99 9.50
N ARG A 287 -10.19 0.96 10.66
CA ARG A 287 -10.87 2.11 11.23
C ARG A 287 -10.41 2.29 12.66
N ARG A 288 -10.35 3.54 13.11
CA ARG A 288 -10.19 3.84 14.52
C ARG A 288 -11.31 3.21 15.35
N SER A 289 -10.93 2.50 16.41
CA SER A 289 -11.84 1.92 17.40
C SER A 289 -12.38 2.95 18.39
#